data_AF-A0A9P5PA92-F1
#
_entry.id   AF-A0A9P5PA92-F1
#
_cell.length_a   1.000
_cell.length_b   1.000
_cell.length_c   1.000
_cell.angle_alpha   90.00
_cell.angle_beta   90.00
_cell.angle_gamma   90.00
#
_symmetry.space_group_name_H-M   'P 1'
#
loop_
_entity.id
_entity.type
_entity.pdbx_description
1 polymer ?
#
loop_
_entity_poly.entity_id
_entity_poly.type
_entity_poly.pdbx_seq_one_letter_code
_entity_poly.pdbx_strand_id
1 'polypeptide(L)'
;DLEDLVKGNNLYRMDTAIANGGKQQTYTIDVDGGVPVTFHNAELAPPSGVFARNYARAVHFERQPHDWSASWTTFRDNSKGDMGGHFYLASYGIRIQGALNKVVFWKPGDWHRTSLPSGPLLQSGMAIVTSPRLPKAFNDFHKGKITRAQLIVEAGTSEEVGLENAFERVSI
;
A
#
# COMPACT_ATOMS: atom_id res chain seq x y z
N ASP A 1 -9.31 -6.16 21.11
CA ASP A 1 -10.15 -5.39 20.16
C ASP A 1 -9.98 -5.94 18.73
N LEU A 2 -10.39 -5.24 17.64
CA LEU A 2 -10.17 -5.71 16.26
C LEU A 2 -8.68 -5.94 15.94
N GLU A 3 -7.80 -5.09 16.49
CA GLU A 3 -6.35 -5.16 16.34
C GLU A 3 -5.79 -6.44 16.94
N ASP A 4 -6.22 -6.81 18.15
CA ASP A 4 -5.85 -8.08 18.78
C ASP A 4 -6.36 -9.28 17.96
N LEU A 5 -7.54 -9.17 17.37
CA LEU A 5 -8.12 -10.24 16.57
C LEU A 5 -7.38 -10.41 15.24
N VAL A 6 -6.97 -9.32 14.58
CA VAL A 6 -6.14 -9.35 13.37
C VAL A 6 -4.79 -10.02 13.67
N LYS A 7 -4.13 -9.63 14.77
CA LYS A 7 -2.87 -10.22 15.21
C LYS A 7 -3.00 -11.70 15.56
N GLY A 8 -4.01 -12.06 16.35
CA GLY A 8 -4.23 -13.44 16.80
C GLY A 8 -4.60 -14.43 15.69
N ASN A 9 -5.00 -13.95 14.52
CA ASN A 9 -5.36 -14.77 13.37
C ASN A 9 -4.35 -14.70 12.21
N ASN A 10 -3.17 -14.11 12.42
CA ASN A 10 -2.12 -13.95 11.40
C ASN A 10 -2.66 -13.34 10.08
N LEU A 11 -3.58 -12.37 10.19
CA LEU A 11 -4.13 -11.71 9.01
C LEU A 11 -3.16 -10.66 8.49
N TYR A 12 -2.81 -10.75 7.20
CA TYR A 12 -1.94 -9.78 6.55
C TYR A 12 -2.61 -8.42 6.41
N ARG A 13 -1.83 -7.35 6.62
CA ARG A 13 -2.30 -5.96 6.57
C ARG A 13 -1.86 -5.27 5.28
N MET A 14 -2.79 -4.57 4.63
CA MET A 14 -2.49 -3.59 3.56
C MET A 14 -2.21 -2.21 4.19
N ASP A 15 -1.19 -2.11 5.04
CA ASP A 15 -0.88 -0.86 5.74
C ASP A 15 0.29 -0.13 5.07
N THR A 16 0.11 1.17 4.84
CA THR A 16 1.15 2.06 4.32
C THR A 16 2.39 2.15 5.22
N ALA A 17 2.26 1.84 6.52
CA ALA A 17 3.39 1.78 7.43
C ALA A 17 4.41 0.71 7.03
N ILE A 18 3.95 -0.42 6.45
CA ILE A 18 4.81 -1.47 5.91
C ILE A 18 5.57 -0.94 4.68
N ALA A 19 4.88 -0.23 3.78
CA ALA A 19 5.49 0.41 2.62
C ALA A 19 6.54 1.50 2.98
N ASN A 20 6.47 2.06 4.20
CA ASN A 20 7.40 3.07 4.67
C ASN A 20 8.51 2.52 5.59
N GLY A 21 8.46 1.23 5.96
CA GLY A 21 9.40 0.59 6.87
C GLY A 21 9.54 1.22 8.27
N GLY A 22 8.61 2.10 8.67
CA GLY A 22 8.69 2.85 9.93
C GLY A 22 9.94 3.76 10.05
N LYS A 23 10.29 4.17 11.28
CA LYS A 23 11.47 5.03 11.55
C LYS A 23 12.80 4.38 11.17
N GLN A 24 12.83 3.04 11.17
CA GLN A 24 13.98 2.22 10.82
C GLN A 24 14.04 1.93 9.31
N GLN A 25 13.01 2.35 8.57
CA GLN A 25 12.83 2.15 7.13
C GLN A 25 12.94 0.70 6.67
N THR A 26 12.65 -0.23 7.58
CA THR A 26 12.68 -1.66 7.33
C THR A 26 11.30 -2.28 7.46
N TYR A 27 11.00 -3.26 6.63
CA TYR A 27 9.86 -4.15 6.88
C TYR A 27 10.29 -5.59 6.68
N THR A 28 9.70 -6.49 7.46
CA THR A 28 10.00 -7.92 7.44
C THR A 28 8.78 -8.67 6.96
N ILE A 29 8.95 -9.55 5.98
CA ILE A 29 7.94 -10.53 5.59
C ILE A 29 8.37 -11.90 6.12
N ASP A 30 7.44 -12.61 6.75
CA ASP A 30 7.64 -14.01 7.09
C ASP A 30 7.30 -14.86 5.86
N VAL A 31 8.31 -15.53 5.30
CA VAL A 31 8.13 -16.50 4.22
C VAL A 31 7.89 -17.87 4.84
N ASP A 32 7.08 -18.70 4.19
CA ASP A 32 6.76 -20.06 4.65
C ASP A 32 8.01 -20.80 5.13
N GLY A 33 7.96 -21.32 6.36
CA GLY A 33 9.11 -21.93 7.06
C GLY A 33 9.74 -21.05 8.14
N GLY A 34 9.22 -19.85 8.41
CA GLY A 34 9.65 -19.00 9.52
C GLY A 34 10.99 -18.30 9.27
N VAL A 35 11.40 -18.16 8.02
CA VAL A 35 12.59 -17.40 7.64
C VAL A 35 12.15 -15.95 7.38
N PRO A 36 12.50 -15.00 8.26
CA PRO A 36 12.16 -13.60 8.06
C PRO A 36 13.02 -13.02 6.94
N VAL A 37 12.38 -12.43 5.92
CA VAL A 37 13.06 -11.61 4.92
C VAL A 37 12.87 -10.15 5.30
N THR A 38 13.95 -9.51 5.74
CA THR A 38 13.95 -8.09 6.12
C THR A 38 14.45 -7.25 4.97
N PHE A 39 13.60 -6.33 4.51
CA PHE A 39 13.97 -5.31 3.54
C PHE A 39 14.47 -4.09 4.31
N HIS A 40 15.64 -3.58 3.93
CA HIS A 40 16.20 -2.34 4.45
C HIS A 40 15.91 -1.24 3.45
N ASN A 41 15.57 -0.05 3.94
CA ASN A 41 15.31 1.10 3.11
C ASN A 41 14.33 0.74 1.98
N ALA A 42 13.09 0.37 2.32
CA ALA A 42 11.99 0.25 1.35
C ALA A 42 11.82 1.51 0.45
N GLU A 43 12.51 2.59 0.84
CA GLU A 43 12.87 3.89 0.28
C GLU A 43 12.95 4.18 -1.23
N LEU A 44 12.96 3.22 -2.17
CA LEU A 44 13.27 3.52 -3.57
C LEU A 44 12.18 3.09 -4.58
N ALA A 45 11.06 2.54 -4.12
CA ALA A 45 10.05 2.00 -5.03
C ALA A 45 8.97 3.05 -5.41
N PRO A 46 8.69 3.27 -6.71
CA PRO A 46 7.44 3.90 -7.18
C PRO A 46 6.21 3.15 -6.63
N PRO A 47 4.96 3.68 -6.76
CA PRO A 47 3.72 3.14 -6.17
C PRO A 47 3.80 1.67 -5.76
N SER A 48 3.91 1.43 -4.45
CA SER A 48 4.09 0.09 -3.93
C SER A 48 2.73 -0.62 -3.95
N GLY A 49 2.65 -1.72 -4.68
CA GLY A 49 1.53 -2.64 -4.56
C GLY A 49 1.64 -3.41 -3.25
N VAL A 50 0.73 -3.21 -2.31
CA VAL A 50 0.64 -4.03 -1.09
C VAL A 50 -0.31 -5.17 -1.34
N PHE A 51 0.17 -6.40 -1.22
CA PHE A 51 -0.65 -7.60 -1.32
C PHE A 51 -1.12 -8.02 0.07
N ALA A 52 -2.36 -8.49 0.15
CA ALA A 52 -2.84 -9.12 1.37
C ALA A 52 -3.83 -10.23 1.06
N ARG A 53 -3.97 -11.11 2.04
CA ARG A 53 -4.94 -12.20 2.07
C ARG A 53 -5.88 -12.00 3.26
N ASN A 54 -7.17 -12.12 3.02
CA ASN A 54 -8.23 -11.99 4.03
C ASN A 54 -8.15 -10.69 4.84
N TYR A 55 -7.71 -9.61 4.18
CA TYR A 55 -7.50 -8.32 4.79
C TYR A 55 -8.77 -7.79 5.47
N ALA A 56 -8.60 -7.24 6.66
CA ALA A 56 -9.62 -6.54 7.41
C ALA A 56 -8.97 -5.33 8.11
N ARG A 57 -9.73 -4.24 8.24
CA ARG A 57 -9.28 -3.06 8.97
C ARG A 57 -10.44 -2.27 9.54
N ALA A 58 -10.22 -1.67 10.71
CA ALA A 58 -11.16 -0.76 11.35
C ALA A 58 -11.45 0.44 10.44
N VAL A 59 -12.43 1.26 10.83
CA VAL A 59 -12.67 2.55 10.15
C VAL A 59 -11.43 3.44 10.30
N HIS A 60 -10.89 3.89 9.17
CA HIS A 60 -9.70 4.74 9.09
C HIS A 60 -9.77 5.62 7.84
N PHE A 61 -8.80 6.52 7.72
CA PHE A 61 -8.47 7.23 6.50
C PHE A 61 -6.94 7.24 6.36
N GLU A 62 -6.43 7.43 5.15
CA GLU A 62 -5.01 7.64 4.93
C GLU A 62 -4.71 8.98 4.27
N ARG A 63 -3.51 9.49 4.55
CA ARG A 63 -2.92 10.58 3.79
C ARG A 63 -2.06 9.99 2.69
N GLN A 64 -2.48 10.21 1.45
CA GLN A 64 -1.72 9.84 0.26
C GLN A 64 -1.48 11.10 -0.58
N PRO A 65 -0.41 11.12 -1.40
CA PRO A 65 -0.11 12.30 -2.22
C PRO A 65 -1.03 12.49 -3.42
N HIS A 66 -1.89 11.52 -3.70
CA HIS A 66 -2.89 11.56 -4.76
C HIS A 66 -4.30 11.47 -4.15
N ASP A 67 -5.27 12.08 -4.84
CA ASP A 67 -6.66 12.16 -4.36
C ASP A 67 -7.40 10.83 -4.41
N TRP A 68 -6.94 9.89 -5.24
CA TRP A 68 -7.63 8.62 -5.50
C TRP A 68 -6.70 7.43 -5.34
N SER A 69 -7.12 6.42 -4.60
CA SER A 69 -6.43 5.14 -4.45
C SER A 69 -7.20 4.05 -5.19
N ALA A 70 -6.51 2.96 -5.47
CA ALA A 70 -7.08 1.79 -6.11
C ALA A 70 -6.73 0.51 -5.35
N SER A 71 -7.69 -0.42 -5.29
CA SER A 71 -7.48 -1.76 -4.80
C SER A 71 -8.12 -2.74 -5.75
N TRP A 72 -7.46 -3.87 -5.94
CA TRP A 72 -7.90 -4.92 -6.81
C TRP A 72 -7.94 -6.24 -6.05
N THR A 73 -9.14 -6.77 -5.89
CA THR A 73 -9.36 -8.15 -5.44
C THR A 73 -9.10 -9.07 -6.64
N THR A 74 -7.96 -9.76 -6.63
CA THR A 74 -7.55 -10.67 -7.70
C THR A 74 -8.25 -12.02 -7.57
N PHE A 75 -8.46 -12.49 -6.34
CA PHE A 75 -9.16 -13.72 -6.05
C PHE A 75 -10.16 -13.57 -4.90
N ARG A 76 -11.34 -14.18 -5.03
CA ARG A 76 -12.28 -14.41 -3.94
C ARG A 76 -13.06 -15.69 -4.20
N ASP A 77 -13.05 -16.60 -3.23
CA ASP A 77 -13.98 -17.73 -3.20
C ASP A 77 -15.37 -17.24 -2.77
N ASN A 78 -16.34 -17.31 -3.69
CA ASN A 78 -17.73 -16.90 -3.46
C ASN A 78 -18.67 -18.09 -3.18
N SER A 79 -18.16 -19.32 -3.11
CA SER A 79 -18.97 -20.53 -2.91
C SER A 79 -19.68 -20.58 -1.55
N LYS A 80 -19.17 -19.86 -0.55
CA LYS A 80 -19.65 -19.88 0.84
C LYS A 80 -20.63 -18.76 1.21
N GLY A 81 -21.13 -18.00 0.23
CA GLY A 81 -22.05 -16.88 0.47
C GLY A 81 -21.37 -15.63 1.06
N ASP A 82 -22.13 -14.82 1.81
CA ASP A 82 -21.61 -13.61 2.44
C ASP A 82 -20.74 -13.95 3.65
N MET A 83 -19.42 -13.95 3.41
CA MET A 83 -18.39 -14.22 4.40
C MET A 83 -17.71 -12.95 4.94
N GLY A 84 -18.32 -11.76 4.76
CA GLY A 84 -17.66 -10.49 5.08
C GLY A 84 -16.50 -10.17 4.14
N GLY A 85 -15.43 -9.55 4.65
CA GLY A 85 -14.32 -9.07 3.81
C GLY A 85 -14.75 -8.03 2.76
N HIS A 86 -15.78 -7.24 3.08
CA HIS A 86 -16.33 -6.22 2.21
C HIS A 86 -15.65 -4.88 2.44
N PHE A 87 -15.62 -4.05 1.40
CA PHE A 87 -15.10 -2.69 1.52
C PHE A 87 -16.24 -1.72 1.78
N TYR A 88 -16.02 -0.74 2.65
CA TYR A 88 -17.01 0.27 2.97
C TYR A 88 -16.41 1.65 2.85
N LEU A 89 -17.15 2.57 2.24
CA LEU A 89 -16.93 4.00 2.34
C LEU A 89 -17.82 4.51 3.47
N ALA A 90 -17.28 4.49 4.68
CA ALA A 90 -18.01 4.81 5.90
C ALA A 90 -18.53 6.26 5.89
N SER A 91 -17.79 7.19 5.30
CA SER A 91 -18.25 8.58 5.09
C SER A 91 -19.59 8.69 4.36
N TYR A 92 -19.94 7.69 3.55
CA TYR A 92 -21.10 7.75 2.66
C TYR A 92 -22.15 6.66 2.96
N GLY A 93 -21.92 5.80 3.96
CA GLY A 93 -22.78 4.64 4.22
C GLY A 93 -22.81 3.62 3.09
N ILE A 94 -21.80 3.61 2.20
CA ILE A 94 -21.75 2.72 1.04
C ILE A 94 -21.01 1.43 1.39
N ARG A 95 -21.64 0.29 1.11
CA ARG A 95 -21.03 -1.04 1.15
C ARG A 95 -20.74 -1.53 -0.27
N ILE A 96 -19.48 -1.86 -0.53
CA ILE A 96 -19.05 -2.51 -1.76
C ILE A 96 -18.82 -3.99 -1.45
N GLN A 97 -19.74 -4.84 -1.95
CA GLN A 97 -19.64 -6.29 -1.77
C GLN A 97 -18.31 -6.83 -2.32
N GLY A 98 -17.76 -7.81 -1.61
CA GLY A 98 -16.60 -8.55 -2.05
C GLY A 98 -16.96 -9.40 -3.27
N ALA A 99 -16.13 -9.38 -4.29
CA ALA A 99 -16.32 -10.14 -5.51
C ALA A 99 -14.96 -10.55 -6.09
N LEU A 100 -14.98 -11.58 -6.93
CA LEU A 100 -13.80 -12.00 -7.70
C LEU A 100 -13.48 -10.94 -8.76
N ASN A 101 -12.20 -10.68 -9.00
CA ASN A 101 -11.72 -9.74 -10.02
C ASN A 101 -12.37 -8.34 -9.94
N LYS A 102 -12.41 -7.77 -8.73
CA LYS A 102 -13.06 -6.48 -8.46
C LYS A 102 -12.03 -5.39 -8.22
N VAL A 103 -12.16 -4.27 -8.91
CA VAL A 103 -11.40 -3.05 -8.62
C VAL A 103 -12.28 -2.04 -7.90
N VAL A 104 -11.74 -1.39 -6.87
CA VAL A 104 -12.38 -0.30 -6.14
C VAL A 104 -11.46 0.92 -6.18
N PHE A 105 -12.01 2.05 -6.61
CA PHE A 105 -11.38 3.36 -6.51
C PHE A 105 -12.06 4.18 -5.43
N TRP A 106 -11.28 4.83 -4.57
CA TRP A 106 -11.82 5.69 -3.52
C TRP A 106 -10.87 6.84 -3.21
N LYS A 107 -11.34 7.84 -2.48
CA LYS A 107 -10.47 8.86 -1.91
C LYS A 107 -9.96 8.36 -0.56
N PRO A 108 -8.64 8.17 -0.39
CA PRO A 108 -8.09 7.63 0.87
C PRO A 108 -8.32 8.56 2.06
N GLY A 109 -8.50 9.86 1.81
CA GLY A 109 -8.82 10.85 2.85
C GLY A 109 -10.23 10.73 3.43
N ASP A 110 -11.14 9.99 2.79
CA ASP A 110 -12.47 9.71 3.32
C ASP A 110 -12.45 8.48 4.23
N TRP A 111 -13.31 8.45 5.26
CA TRP A 111 -13.40 7.33 6.17
C TRP A 111 -13.86 6.06 5.44
N HIS A 112 -13.07 5.00 5.57
CA HIS A 112 -13.33 3.71 4.95
C HIS A 112 -12.87 2.55 5.85
N ARG A 113 -13.34 1.33 5.54
CA ARG A 113 -12.97 0.10 6.27
C ARG A 113 -13.05 -1.13 5.38
N THR A 114 -12.41 -2.21 5.81
CA THR A 114 -12.68 -3.55 5.29
C THR A 114 -13.23 -4.41 6.42
N SER A 115 -14.44 -4.96 6.26
CA SER A 115 -15.07 -5.75 7.33
C SER A 115 -14.33 -7.04 7.59
N LEU A 116 -14.37 -7.48 8.85
CA LEU A 116 -13.81 -8.76 9.25
C LEU A 116 -14.50 -9.91 8.49
N PRO A 117 -13.75 -10.95 8.05
CA PRO A 117 -14.34 -12.18 7.57
C PRO A 117 -15.10 -12.92 8.69
N SER A 118 -16.27 -13.47 8.39
CA SER A 118 -17.07 -14.25 9.36
C SER A 118 -16.68 -15.72 9.47
N GLY A 119 -15.70 -16.17 8.68
CA GLY A 119 -15.21 -17.55 8.66
C GLY A 119 -14.01 -17.69 7.72
N PRO A 120 -13.71 -18.90 7.19
CA PRO A 120 -12.52 -19.16 6.38
C PRO A 120 -12.69 -18.61 4.96
N LEU A 121 -12.79 -17.28 4.84
CA LEU A 121 -12.75 -16.56 3.58
C LEU A 121 -11.44 -16.89 2.87
N LEU A 122 -11.49 -17.01 1.55
CA LEU A 122 -10.31 -17.04 0.71
C LEU A 122 -10.38 -15.85 -0.24
N GLN A 123 -9.78 -14.74 0.17
CA GLN A 123 -9.68 -13.53 -0.63
C GLN A 123 -8.23 -13.06 -0.69
N SER A 124 -7.75 -12.71 -1.87
CA SER A 124 -6.47 -12.04 -2.05
C SER A 124 -6.61 -10.87 -3.01
N GLY A 125 -5.70 -9.92 -2.88
CA GLY A 125 -5.69 -8.74 -3.72
C GLY A 125 -4.49 -7.87 -3.45
N MET A 126 -4.44 -6.76 -4.19
CA MET A 126 -3.47 -5.71 -4.02
C MET A 126 -4.16 -4.37 -3.76
N ALA A 127 -3.49 -3.47 -3.06
CA ALA A 127 -3.78 -2.04 -3.09
C ALA A 127 -2.57 -1.27 -3.58
N ILE A 128 -2.80 -0.22 -4.37
CA ILE A 128 -1.74 0.69 -4.80
C ILE A 128 -1.61 1.74 -3.71
N VAL A 129 -0.44 1.81 -3.08
CA VAL A 129 -0.11 2.83 -2.09
C VAL A 129 1.10 3.61 -2.55
N THR A 130 1.03 4.94 -2.46
CA THR A 130 2.16 5.81 -2.78
C THR A 130 2.73 6.39 -1.50
N SER A 131 4.05 6.30 -1.33
CA SER A 131 4.72 6.93 -0.19
C SER A 131 4.60 8.45 -0.29
N PRO A 132 4.22 9.17 0.79
CA PRO A 132 4.19 10.63 0.80
C PRO A 132 5.60 11.25 0.71
N ARG A 133 6.64 10.42 0.75
CA ARG A 133 8.04 10.82 0.85
C ARG A 133 8.55 11.51 -0.42
N LEU A 134 8.25 10.97 -1.60
CA LEU A 134 8.64 11.56 -2.89
C LEU A 134 8.07 12.98 -3.08
N PRO A 135 6.76 13.23 -2.90
CA PRO A 135 6.23 14.58 -2.99
C PRO A 135 6.76 15.52 -1.93
N LYS A 136 7.07 15.04 -0.72
CA LYS A 136 7.75 15.86 0.30
C LYS A 136 9.15 16.27 -0.17
N ALA A 137 9.96 15.31 -0.60
CA ALA A 137 11.32 15.54 -1.10
C ALA A 137 11.33 16.56 -2.24
N PHE A 138 10.45 16.36 -3.23
CA PHE A 138 10.31 17.28 -4.35
C PHE A 138 9.90 18.70 -3.91
N ASN A 139 8.95 18.82 -2.98
CA ASN A 139 8.54 20.11 -2.43
C ASN A 139 9.67 20.80 -1.65
N ASP A 140 10.46 20.05 -0.91
CA ASP A 140 11.59 20.61 -0.16
C ASP A 140 12.72 21.06 -1.10
N PHE A 141 12.96 20.34 -2.20
CA PHE A 141 13.88 20.77 -3.26
C PHE A 141 13.41 22.08 -3.91
N HIS A 142 12.13 22.15 -4.30
CA HIS A 142 11.57 23.35 -4.92
C HIS A 142 11.60 24.58 -3.99
N LYS A 143 11.53 24.35 -2.67
CA LYS A 143 11.67 25.40 -1.65
C LYS A 143 13.13 25.71 -1.27
N GLY A 144 14.11 25.10 -1.95
CA GLY A 144 15.53 25.30 -1.69
C GLY A 144 16.02 24.74 -0.35
N LYS A 145 15.26 23.85 0.30
CA LYS A 145 15.63 23.25 1.59
C LYS A 145 16.60 22.08 1.44
N ILE A 146 16.55 21.41 0.29
CA ILE A 146 17.48 20.35 -0.08
C ILE A 146 18.07 20.64 -1.45
N THR A 147 19.29 20.19 -1.69
CA THR A 147 19.97 20.30 -2.98
C THR A 147 19.44 19.25 -3.97
N ARG A 148 19.79 19.41 -5.26
CA ARG A 148 19.47 18.40 -6.28
C ARG A 148 20.11 17.03 -5.96
N ALA A 149 21.32 17.03 -5.41
CA ALA A 149 21.99 15.79 -4.98
C ALA A 149 21.24 15.11 -3.82
N GLN A 150 20.75 15.89 -2.85
CA GLN A 150 19.91 15.37 -1.77
C GLN A 150 18.57 14.87 -2.29
N LEU A 151 17.96 15.55 -3.27
CA LEU A 151 16.73 15.06 -3.93
C LEU A 151 16.98 13.73 -4.66
N ILE A 152 18.09 13.57 -5.37
CA ILE A 152 18.49 12.34 -6.09
C ILE A 152 18.59 11.15 -5.10
N VAL A 153 19.19 11.39 -3.93
CA VAL A 153 19.25 10.42 -2.85
C VAL A 153 17.86 10.12 -2.27
N GLU A 154 17.03 11.15 -2.01
CA GLU A 154 15.68 10.98 -1.47
C GLU A 154 14.66 10.38 -2.45
N ALA A 155 14.85 10.59 -3.75
CA ALA A 155 14.02 10.07 -4.85
C ALA A 155 14.49 8.70 -5.35
N GLY A 156 15.66 8.27 -4.92
CA GLY A 156 16.09 6.90 -4.97
C GLY A 156 16.85 6.44 -6.20
N THR A 157 17.58 7.34 -6.87
CA THR A 157 18.61 6.89 -7.82
C THR A 157 19.88 6.59 -7.04
N SER A 158 20.10 5.33 -6.68
CA SER A 158 21.37 4.88 -6.14
C SER A 158 22.43 4.92 -7.27
N GLU A 159 23.37 5.84 -7.13
CA GLU A 159 24.66 5.91 -7.83
C GLU A 159 24.67 6.26 -9.34
N GLU A 160 25.36 7.37 -9.62
CA GLU A 160 25.91 7.75 -10.91
C GLU A 160 26.96 6.72 -11.38
N VAL A 161 26.63 5.88 -12.36
CA VAL A 161 27.58 5.52 -13.43
C VAL A 161 26.80 5.44 -14.75
N GLY A 162 26.78 6.53 -15.53
CA GLY A 162 26.56 6.46 -16.99
C GLY A 162 25.26 6.99 -17.60
N LEU A 163 24.62 8.04 -17.05
CA LEU A 163 23.40 8.63 -17.65
C LEU A 163 23.64 9.82 -18.62
N GLU A 164 24.86 10.03 -19.10
CA GLU A 164 25.10 11.05 -20.15
C GLU A 164 24.40 10.72 -21.49
N ASN A 165 23.84 9.52 -21.68
CA ASN A 165 23.26 9.10 -22.97
C ASN A 165 21.76 8.74 -22.95
N ALA A 166 21.03 8.91 -21.84
CA ALA A 166 19.66 8.38 -21.75
C ALA A 166 18.55 9.35 -22.21
N PHE A 167 18.83 10.66 -22.30
CA PHE A 167 17.81 11.65 -22.66
C PHE A 167 17.79 12.06 -24.15
N GLU A 168 18.69 11.51 -24.97
CA GLU A 168 18.73 11.81 -26.42
C GLU A 168 17.83 10.89 -27.27
N ARG A 169 17.07 9.96 -26.68
CA ARG A 169 16.27 8.97 -27.43
C ARG A 169 14.81 8.84 -27.01
N VAL A 170 14.19 9.94 -26.55
CA VAL A 170 12.72 10.01 -26.51
C VAL A 170 12.26 11.30 -27.20
N SER A 171 12.52 11.33 -28.51
CA SER A 171 11.73 12.08 -29.48
C SER A 171 11.17 11.06 -30.47
N ILE A 172 9.89 10.76 -30.32
CA ILE A 172 9.02 10.26 -31.40
C ILE A 172 7.81 11.19 -31.43
#